data_AF-A0A327V964-F1
#
_entry.id   AF-A0A327V964-F1
#
_cell.length_a   1.000
_cell.length_b   1.000
_cell.length_c   1.000
_cell.angle_alpha   90.00
_cell.angle_beta   90.00
_cell.angle_gamma   90.00
#
_symmetry.space_group_name_H-M   'P 1'
#
loop_
_entity.id
_entity.type
_entity.pdbx_description
1 polymer ?
#
loop_
_entity_poly.entity_id
_entity_poly.type
_entity_poly.pdbx_seq_one_letter_code
_entity_poly.pdbx_strand_id
1 'polypeptide(L)'
;MTAIPLDPPRRLVEFELDGEPARVPEGSTILDACRAAGKDIPTLCQGETLTPKNACRVCVVEVEGSRTLAPACSRKAEAGMSVRTDTERARHSRKIVLELLASATDLSTTPRAAEWIKEYGAKPDRFGADAATMNEAPKVDNDLYVRDYDKCILCYKCVDACGEQWQNTFAISMAGRGFDARISTEHDAPLTDSACVYCGNCIEVCPTGALSFKSEFDMREAGTWDEERQTQTTTVCAYCGVGCNLTLHVQDNEIVKVSSPLDNPVTHGNLCIKGRFGYQHVGGGNAVGG
;
A
#
# COMPACT_ATOMS: atom_id res chain seq x y z
N MET A 1 29.46 5.91 -13.96
CA MET A 1 28.80 4.91 -14.83
C MET A 1 27.90 4.08 -13.94
N THR A 2 26.60 4.34 -13.96
CA THR A 2 25.63 3.51 -13.22
C THR A 2 25.47 2.24 -14.01
N ALA A 3 26.12 1.15 -13.58
CA ALA A 3 25.86 -0.17 -14.13
C ALA A 3 24.38 -0.46 -13.87
N ILE A 4 23.57 -0.56 -14.92
CA ILE A 4 22.21 -1.07 -14.81
C ILE A 4 22.38 -2.59 -14.71
N PRO A 5 22.16 -3.21 -13.55
CA PRO A 5 22.20 -4.66 -13.47
C PRO A 5 21.07 -5.20 -14.35
N LEU A 6 21.44 -5.79 -15.47
CA LEU A 6 20.49 -6.53 -16.30
C LEU A 6 20.30 -7.89 -15.65
N ASP A 7 19.07 -8.17 -15.22
CA ASP A 7 18.70 -9.50 -14.77
C ASP A 7 19.00 -10.54 -15.85
N PRO A 8 19.30 -11.80 -15.47
CA PRO A 8 19.52 -12.86 -16.44
C PRO A 8 18.29 -13.00 -17.35
N PRO A 9 18.48 -13.20 -18.67
CA PRO A 9 17.38 -13.28 -19.62
C PRO A 9 16.46 -14.44 -19.25
N ARG A 10 15.18 -14.12 -19.03
CA ARG A 10 14.13 -15.12 -18.76
C ARG A 10 13.42 -15.48 -20.06
N ARG A 11 12.98 -16.73 -20.17
CA ARG A 11 12.10 -17.16 -21.26
C ARG A 11 10.84 -16.30 -21.25
N LEU A 12 10.35 -15.93 -22.43
CA LEU A 12 9.05 -15.26 -22.54
C LEU A 12 7.94 -16.30 -22.63
N VAL A 13 6.86 -16.03 -21.91
CA VAL A 13 5.61 -16.79 -21.95
C VAL A 13 4.60 -16.00 -22.78
N GLU A 14 3.96 -16.69 -23.73
CA GLU A 14 3.01 -16.09 -24.67
C GLU A 14 1.60 -16.62 -24.37
N PHE A 15 0.64 -15.72 -24.30
CA PHE A 15 -0.74 -16.03 -23.94
C PHE A 15 -1.69 -14.95 -24.48
N GLU A 16 -3.00 -15.11 -24.31
CA GLU A 16 -4.00 -14.14 -24.77
C GLU A 16 -4.52 -13.29 -23.59
N LEU A 17 -4.56 -11.97 -23.77
CA LEU A 17 -5.07 -11.00 -22.82
C LEU A 17 -6.10 -10.10 -23.50
N ASP A 18 -7.37 -10.26 -23.14
CA ASP A 18 -8.52 -9.57 -23.75
C ASP A 18 -8.59 -9.70 -25.27
N GLY A 19 -8.28 -10.90 -25.79
CA GLY A 19 -8.27 -11.20 -27.23
C GLY A 19 -6.98 -10.79 -27.96
N GLU A 20 -6.06 -10.08 -27.28
CA GLU A 20 -4.79 -9.65 -27.86
C GLU A 20 -3.62 -10.54 -27.39
N PRO A 21 -2.63 -10.79 -28.26
CA PRO A 21 -1.44 -11.54 -27.86
C PRO A 21 -0.60 -10.76 -26.85
N ALA A 22 -0.29 -11.40 -25.71
CA ALA A 22 0.54 -10.85 -24.64
C ALA A 22 1.80 -11.70 -24.43
N ARG A 23 2.91 -11.04 -24.09
CA ARG A 23 4.20 -11.68 -23.83
C ARG A 23 4.86 -11.09 -22.60
N VAL A 24 5.22 -11.93 -21.64
CA VAL A 24 5.90 -11.50 -20.40
C VAL A 24 7.00 -12.48 -20.00
N PRO A 25 8.01 -12.05 -19.22
CA PRO A 25 9.00 -12.94 -18.64
C PRO A 25 8.35 -14.06 -17.81
N GLU A 26 8.88 -15.26 -17.93
CA GLU A 26 8.48 -16.42 -17.11
C GLU A 26 8.55 -16.07 -15.62
N GLY A 27 7.51 -16.47 -14.89
CA GLY A 27 7.32 -16.12 -13.48
C GLY A 27 6.62 -14.78 -13.22
N SER A 28 6.31 -13.99 -14.25
CA SER A 28 5.45 -12.80 -14.11
C SER A 28 4.02 -13.19 -13.72
N THR A 29 3.33 -12.30 -13.03
CA THR A 29 1.90 -12.43 -12.70
C THR A 29 1.02 -11.93 -13.85
N ILE A 30 -0.27 -12.24 -13.79
CA ILE A 30 -1.24 -11.66 -14.72
C ILE A 30 -1.29 -10.13 -14.58
N LEU A 31 -1.16 -9.61 -13.35
CA LEU A 31 -1.13 -8.18 -13.10
C LEU A 31 0.07 -7.51 -13.79
N ASP A 32 1.24 -8.13 -13.75
CA ASP A 32 2.43 -7.61 -14.46
C ASP A 32 2.19 -7.52 -15.97
N ALA A 33 1.53 -8.54 -16.53
CA ALA A 33 1.16 -8.54 -17.94
C ALA A 33 0.10 -7.48 -18.29
N CYS A 34 -0.90 -7.27 -17.41
CA CYS A 34 -1.87 -6.21 -17.58
C CYS A 34 -1.20 -4.83 -17.59
N ARG A 35 -0.29 -4.57 -16.63
CA ARG A 35 0.48 -3.33 -16.57
C ARG A 35 1.34 -3.12 -17.81
N ALA A 36 2.04 -4.16 -18.27
CA ALA A 36 2.84 -4.11 -19.49
C ALA A 36 2.00 -3.81 -20.74
N ALA A 37 0.74 -4.22 -20.75
CA ALA A 37 -0.24 -3.93 -21.80
C ALA A 37 -0.97 -2.58 -21.61
N GLY A 38 -0.59 -1.76 -20.63
CA GLY A 38 -1.24 -0.49 -20.31
C GLY A 38 -2.64 -0.61 -19.71
N LYS A 39 -3.01 -1.80 -19.22
CA LYS A 39 -4.29 -2.05 -18.55
C LYS A 39 -4.16 -1.81 -17.05
N ASP A 40 -5.04 -0.97 -16.54
CA ASP A 40 -5.13 -0.65 -15.12
C ASP A 40 -6.06 -1.63 -14.40
N ILE A 41 -5.47 -2.53 -13.60
CA ILE A 41 -6.23 -3.48 -12.78
C ILE A 41 -6.19 -3.00 -11.32
N PRO A 42 -7.35 -2.76 -10.70
CA PRO A 42 -7.42 -2.17 -9.36
C PRO A 42 -6.80 -3.10 -8.31
N THR A 43 -5.92 -2.53 -7.48
CA THR A 43 -5.17 -3.27 -6.45
C THR A 43 -5.07 -2.43 -5.17
N LEU A 44 -5.28 -3.07 -4.02
CA LEU A 44 -5.11 -2.44 -2.70
C LEU A 44 -4.03 -3.16 -1.88
N CYS A 45 -4.11 -4.49 -1.79
CA CYS A 45 -3.18 -5.30 -0.99
C CYS A 45 -1.91 -5.72 -1.75
N GLN A 46 -1.73 -5.31 -3.01
CA GLN A 46 -0.49 -5.56 -3.75
C GLN A 46 0.50 -4.42 -3.45
N GLY A 47 1.77 -4.76 -3.24
CA GLY A 47 2.87 -3.81 -3.16
C GLY A 47 3.97 -4.23 -4.11
N GLU A 48 4.72 -3.28 -4.67
CA GLU A 48 5.74 -3.55 -5.70
C GLU A 48 6.84 -4.49 -5.20
N THR A 49 7.27 -4.32 -3.95
CA THR A 49 8.33 -5.09 -3.30
C THR A 49 7.80 -5.99 -2.18
N LEU A 50 6.48 -6.25 -2.14
CA LEU A 50 5.84 -7.14 -1.17
C LEU A 50 5.07 -8.26 -1.87
N THR A 51 5.20 -9.47 -1.34
CA THR A 51 4.43 -10.63 -1.79
C THR A 51 2.95 -10.44 -1.42
N PRO A 52 2.02 -10.39 -2.39
CA PRO A 52 0.61 -10.14 -2.10
C PRO A 52 -0.05 -11.34 -1.41
N LYS A 53 -0.80 -11.07 -0.34
CA LYS A 53 -1.62 -12.09 0.36
C LYS A 53 -2.96 -12.38 -0.31
N ASN A 54 -3.30 -11.68 -1.40
CA ASN A 54 -4.59 -11.75 -2.08
C ASN A 54 -5.80 -11.38 -1.19
N ALA A 55 -5.59 -10.61 -0.12
CA ALA A 55 -6.62 -10.28 0.86
C ALA A 55 -7.74 -9.41 0.28
N CYS A 56 -7.41 -8.34 -0.47
CA CYS A 56 -8.43 -7.37 -0.92
C CYS A 56 -9.36 -7.90 -2.03
N ARG A 57 -8.94 -8.91 -2.81
CA ARG A 57 -9.71 -9.50 -3.93
C ARG A 57 -10.21 -8.54 -5.03
N VAL A 58 -9.81 -7.28 -5.04
CA VAL A 58 -10.23 -6.30 -6.07
C VAL A 58 -9.59 -6.59 -7.45
N CYS A 59 -8.37 -7.12 -7.49
CA CYS A 59 -7.63 -7.38 -8.74
C CYS A 59 -8.07 -8.62 -9.52
N VAL A 60 -9.26 -9.17 -9.25
CA VAL A 60 -9.69 -10.44 -9.86
C VAL A 60 -9.94 -10.28 -11.36
N VAL A 61 -9.59 -11.33 -12.11
CA VAL A 61 -9.77 -11.45 -13.56
C VAL A 61 -10.31 -12.84 -13.90
N GLU A 62 -10.86 -12.99 -15.09
CA GLU A 62 -11.35 -14.26 -15.59
C GLU A 62 -10.25 -14.96 -16.39
N VAL A 63 -10.05 -16.25 -16.15
CA VAL A 63 -9.13 -17.10 -16.92
C VAL A 63 -9.97 -18.20 -17.53
N GLU A 64 -9.86 -18.40 -18.84
CA GLU A 64 -10.62 -19.43 -19.54
C GLU A 64 -10.36 -20.82 -18.94
N GLY A 65 -11.43 -21.63 -18.81
CA GLY A 65 -11.38 -22.93 -18.14
C GLY A 65 -11.35 -22.86 -16.60
N SER A 66 -11.11 -21.70 -16.00
CA SER A 66 -11.14 -21.54 -14.54
C SER A 66 -12.57 -21.37 -14.03
N ARG A 67 -12.97 -22.20 -13.07
CA ARG A 67 -14.27 -22.08 -12.39
C ARG A 67 -14.38 -20.79 -11.58
N THR A 68 -13.30 -20.31 -10.99
CA THR A 68 -13.26 -19.12 -10.11
C THR A 68 -12.47 -17.98 -10.75
N LEU A 69 -12.79 -16.73 -10.40
CA LEU A 69 -11.95 -15.59 -10.81
C LEU A 69 -10.59 -15.68 -10.10
N ALA A 70 -9.52 -15.49 -10.88
CA ALA A 70 -8.15 -15.56 -10.42
C ALA A 70 -7.70 -14.18 -9.90
N PRO A 71 -6.97 -14.08 -8.78
CA PRO A 71 -6.34 -12.83 -8.37
C PRO A 71 -5.19 -12.50 -9.31
N ALA A 72 -5.28 -11.42 -10.09
CA ALA A 72 -4.25 -11.07 -11.05
C ALA A 72 -2.89 -10.82 -10.39
N CYS A 73 -2.88 -10.30 -9.16
CA CYS A 73 -1.65 -9.92 -8.45
C CYS A 73 -0.76 -11.10 -8.03
N SER A 74 -1.26 -12.33 -8.00
CA SER A 74 -0.44 -13.49 -7.63
C SER A 74 -0.49 -14.65 -8.63
N ARG A 75 -1.53 -14.72 -9.46
CA ARG A 75 -1.65 -15.79 -10.47
C ARG A 75 -0.56 -15.59 -11.52
N LYS A 76 0.29 -16.60 -11.70
CA LYS A 76 1.36 -16.59 -12.71
C LYS A 76 0.78 -16.68 -14.12
N ALA A 77 1.38 -15.96 -15.06
CA ALA A 77 1.10 -16.08 -16.48
C ALA A 77 1.72 -17.39 -17.02
N GLU A 78 0.93 -18.16 -17.74
CA GLU A 78 1.27 -19.47 -18.31
C GLU A 78 1.02 -19.48 -19.80
N ALA A 79 1.78 -20.28 -20.54
CA ALA A 79 1.70 -20.29 -21.99
C ALA A 79 0.33 -20.80 -22.45
N GLY A 80 -0.28 -20.10 -23.42
CA GLY A 80 -1.54 -20.51 -24.03
C GLY A 80 -2.80 -20.28 -23.17
N MET A 81 -2.70 -19.60 -22.02
CA MET A 81 -3.90 -19.21 -21.28
C MET A 81 -4.63 -18.04 -21.96
N SER A 82 -5.95 -17.97 -21.81
CA SER A 82 -6.74 -16.78 -22.19
C SER A 82 -7.26 -16.07 -20.94
N VAL A 83 -6.95 -14.79 -20.82
CA VAL A 83 -7.35 -13.92 -19.70
C VAL A 83 -8.29 -12.85 -20.19
N ARG A 84 -9.39 -12.65 -19.49
CA ARG A 84 -10.33 -11.54 -19.70
C ARG A 84 -10.42 -10.69 -18.45
N THR A 85 -10.09 -9.41 -18.58
CA THR A 85 -9.93 -8.49 -17.45
C THR A 85 -11.19 -7.71 -17.10
N ASP A 86 -12.13 -7.60 -18.04
CA ASP A 86 -13.33 -6.76 -17.93
C ASP A 86 -14.64 -7.49 -18.24
N THR A 87 -14.73 -8.78 -17.90
CA THR A 87 -15.99 -9.52 -18.05
C THR A 87 -17.04 -9.03 -17.05
N GLU A 88 -18.33 -9.18 -17.37
CA GLU A 88 -19.44 -8.91 -16.44
C GLU A 88 -19.23 -9.57 -15.07
N ARG A 89 -18.68 -10.79 -15.08
CA ARG A 89 -18.36 -11.53 -13.86
C ARG A 89 -17.26 -10.85 -13.04
N ALA A 90 -16.19 -10.39 -13.69
CA ALA A 90 -15.11 -9.66 -13.02
C ALA A 90 -15.59 -8.30 -12.49
N ARG A 91 -16.30 -7.52 -13.31
CA ARG A 91 -16.88 -6.22 -12.91
C ARG A 91 -17.84 -6.37 -11.73
N HIS A 92 -18.74 -7.36 -11.78
CA HIS A 92 -19.66 -7.65 -10.68
C HIS A 92 -18.92 -8.02 -9.40
N SER A 93 -17.88 -8.87 -9.48
CA SER A 93 -17.07 -9.23 -8.31
C SER A 93 -16.36 -8.02 -7.71
N ARG A 94 -15.77 -7.14 -8.54
CA ARG A 94 -15.11 -5.91 -8.07
C ARG A 94 -16.08 -4.97 -7.38
N LYS A 95 -17.27 -4.79 -7.96
CA LYS A 95 -18.36 -4.03 -7.36
C LYS A 95 -18.70 -4.53 -5.96
N ILE A 96 -19.01 -5.82 -5.80
CA ILE A 96 -19.38 -6.40 -4.50
C ILE A 96 -18.24 -6.27 -3.48
N VAL A 97 -16.99 -6.49 -3.89
CA VAL A 97 -15.83 -6.33 -3.01
C VAL A 97 -15.69 -4.88 -2.53
N LEU A 98 -15.83 -3.90 -3.42
CA LEU A 98 -15.79 -2.49 -3.04
C LEU A 98 -16.95 -2.11 -2.12
N GLU A 99 -18.16 -2.62 -2.34
CA GLU A 99 -19.30 -2.42 -1.44
C GLU A 99 -19.04 -3.01 -0.04
N LEU A 100 -18.45 -4.20 0.05
CA LEU A 100 -18.10 -4.82 1.33
C LEU A 100 -16.98 -4.07 2.07
N LEU A 101 -15.94 -3.63 1.36
CA LEU A 101 -14.87 -2.83 1.94
C LEU A 101 -15.42 -1.49 2.44
N ALA A 102 -16.19 -0.78 1.63
CA ALA A 102 -16.74 0.52 1.98
C ALA A 102 -17.81 0.47 3.08
N SER A 103 -18.45 -0.68 3.30
CA SER A 103 -19.41 -0.84 4.42
C SER A 103 -18.72 -1.09 5.76
N ALA A 104 -17.54 -1.70 5.76
CA ALA A 104 -16.83 -2.12 6.97
C ALA A 104 -15.69 -1.17 7.36
N THR A 105 -15.21 -0.34 6.41
CA THR A 105 -14.04 0.51 6.57
C THR A 105 -14.24 1.88 5.93
N ASP A 106 -13.61 2.90 6.50
CA ASP A 106 -13.52 4.22 5.90
C ASP A 106 -12.45 4.23 4.79
N LEU A 107 -12.88 4.43 3.55
CA LEU A 107 -12.01 4.50 2.37
C LEU A 107 -11.69 5.93 1.92
N SER A 108 -12.06 6.95 2.69
CA SER A 108 -11.93 8.37 2.33
C SER A 108 -10.50 8.78 1.96
N THR A 109 -9.50 8.18 2.59
CA THR A 109 -8.06 8.43 2.34
C THR A 109 -7.41 7.37 1.46
N THR A 110 -8.18 6.42 0.92
CA THR A 110 -7.65 5.37 0.04
C THR A 110 -7.54 5.90 -1.39
N PRO A 111 -6.33 5.99 -1.98
CA PRO A 111 -6.15 6.51 -3.34
C PRO A 111 -6.99 5.73 -4.35
N ARG A 112 -7.66 6.45 -5.26
CA ARG A 112 -8.50 5.92 -6.35
C ARG A 112 -9.72 5.09 -5.93
N ALA A 113 -9.95 4.86 -4.64
CA ALA A 113 -11.13 4.10 -4.19
C ALA A 113 -12.44 4.74 -4.65
N ALA A 114 -12.55 6.07 -4.55
CA ALA A 114 -13.72 6.82 -5.03
C ALA A 114 -13.92 6.70 -6.56
N GLU A 115 -12.84 6.70 -7.33
CA GLU A 115 -12.85 6.49 -8.78
C GLU A 115 -13.40 5.10 -9.11
N TRP A 116 -12.87 4.05 -8.47
CA TRP A 116 -13.32 2.68 -8.70
C TRP A 116 -14.76 2.44 -8.21
N ILE A 117 -15.16 3.01 -7.07
CA ILE A 117 -16.55 2.94 -6.59
C ILE A 117 -17.50 3.47 -7.66
N LYS A 118 -17.15 4.62 -8.28
CA LYS A 118 -17.91 5.19 -9.39
C LYS A 118 -17.84 4.32 -10.65
N GLU A 119 -16.67 3.87 -11.04
CA GLU A 119 -16.42 3.07 -12.26
C GLU A 119 -17.20 1.75 -12.26
N TYR A 120 -17.20 1.03 -11.14
CA TYR A 120 -17.92 -0.24 -10.99
C TYR A 120 -19.36 -0.07 -10.51
N GLY A 121 -19.80 1.16 -10.25
CA GLY A 121 -21.14 1.48 -9.75
C GLY A 121 -21.43 0.81 -8.40
N ALA A 122 -20.42 0.74 -7.52
CA ALA A 122 -20.55 0.24 -6.16
C ALA A 122 -21.33 1.23 -5.29
N LYS A 123 -22.14 0.69 -4.37
CA LYS A 123 -22.92 1.45 -3.40
C LYS A 123 -22.38 1.23 -1.98
N PRO A 124 -21.59 2.16 -1.42
CA PRO A 124 -21.04 2.05 -0.06
C PRO A 124 -22.09 1.77 1.02
N ASP A 125 -23.30 2.28 0.85
CA ASP A 125 -24.44 2.17 1.75
C ASP A 125 -25.26 0.86 1.58
N ARG A 126 -24.89 -0.01 0.62
CA ARG A 126 -25.66 -1.21 0.25
C ARG A 126 -26.01 -2.10 1.43
N PHE A 127 -25.09 -2.28 2.36
CA PHE A 127 -25.23 -3.19 3.50
C PHE A 127 -25.84 -2.53 4.75
N GLY A 128 -26.23 -1.26 4.65
CA GLY A 128 -26.88 -0.52 5.72
C GLY A 128 -25.93 -0.05 6.83
N ALA A 129 -26.46 0.73 7.76
CA ALA A 129 -25.71 1.29 8.89
C ALA A 129 -25.33 0.25 9.96
N ASP A 130 -25.97 -0.92 9.93
CA ASP A 130 -25.70 -2.02 10.89
C ASP A 130 -24.49 -2.87 10.49
N ALA A 131 -23.78 -2.53 9.41
CA ALA A 131 -22.56 -3.20 9.03
C ALA A 131 -21.51 -3.07 10.15
N ALA A 132 -20.89 -4.19 10.53
CA ALA A 132 -19.86 -4.19 11.55
C ALA A 132 -18.62 -3.42 11.05
N THR A 133 -18.19 -2.43 11.83
CA THR A 133 -16.95 -1.68 11.65
C THR A 133 -16.09 -1.84 12.91
N MET A 134 -14.83 -1.43 12.83
CA MET A 134 -13.96 -1.38 14.00
C MET A 134 -14.50 -0.39 15.05
N ASN A 135 -14.99 0.77 14.60
CA ASN A 135 -15.58 1.82 15.43
C ASN A 135 -14.69 2.18 16.63
N GLU A 136 -13.39 2.32 16.36
CA GLU A 136 -12.38 2.69 17.35
C GLU A 136 -11.83 4.09 17.02
N ALA A 137 -11.63 4.91 18.05
CA ALA A 137 -10.94 6.18 17.86
C ALA A 137 -9.48 5.95 17.41
N PRO A 138 -8.91 6.83 16.58
CA PRO A 138 -7.51 6.74 16.17
C PRO A 138 -6.57 6.69 17.38
N LYS A 139 -5.63 5.74 17.38
CA LYS A 139 -4.63 5.57 18.43
C LYS A 139 -3.40 6.43 18.13
N VAL A 140 -3.06 7.32 19.07
CA VAL A 140 -1.92 8.24 19.00
C VAL A 140 -0.98 7.93 20.16
N ASP A 141 0.02 7.07 19.93
CA ASP A 141 0.96 6.65 20.99
C ASP A 141 2.19 7.57 21.09
N ASN A 142 2.44 8.40 20.08
CA ASN A 142 3.60 9.28 19.94
C ASN A 142 3.38 10.36 18.87
N ASP A 143 4.36 11.24 18.68
CA ASP A 143 4.30 12.36 17.72
C ASP A 143 4.75 12.00 16.29
N LEU A 144 5.01 10.73 15.98
CA LEU A 144 5.52 10.30 14.67
C LEU A 144 4.39 9.83 13.75
N TYR A 145 3.46 9.01 14.25
CA TYR A 145 2.39 8.43 13.43
C TYR A 145 1.16 7.97 14.21
N VAL A 146 0.06 7.83 13.47
CA VAL A 146 -1.28 7.51 13.98
C VAL A 146 -1.73 6.14 13.45
N ARG A 147 -2.50 5.42 14.27
CA ARG A 147 -3.16 4.17 13.88
C ARG A 147 -4.68 4.36 13.89
N ASP A 148 -5.27 4.54 12.72
CA ASP A 148 -6.71 4.66 12.50
C ASP A 148 -7.24 3.36 11.88
N TYR A 149 -7.61 2.40 12.72
CA TYR A 149 -8.00 1.08 12.24
C TYR A 149 -9.39 1.01 11.63
N ASP A 150 -10.22 2.06 11.74
CA ASP A 150 -11.47 2.17 10.98
C ASP A 150 -11.21 2.24 9.47
N LYS A 151 -10.01 2.65 9.06
CA LYS A 151 -9.56 2.66 7.65
C LYS A 151 -8.88 1.34 7.24
N CYS A 152 -8.72 0.37 8.14
CA CYS A 152 -7.89 -0.81 7.88
C CYS A 152 -8.66 -1.91 7.13
N ILE A 153 -8.24 -2.21 5.90
CA ILE A 153 -8.81 -3.30 5.08
C ILE A 153 -8.16 -4.67 5.31
N LEU A 154 -7.38 -4.82 6.40
CA LEU A 154 -6.69 -6.06 6.75
C LEU A 154 -5.86 -6.66 5.60
N CYS A 155 -5.12 -5.79 4.89
CA CYS A 155 -4.38 -6.18 3.67
C CYS A 155 -3.05 -6.90 3.92
N TYR A 156 -2.61 -7.03 5.18
CA TYR A 156 -1.34 -7.62 5.63
C TYR A 156 -0.05 -6.88 5.25
N LYS A 157 -0.08 -5.89 4.35
CA LYS A 157 1.15 -5.18 3.91
C LYS A 157 1.99 -4.67 5.09
N CYS A 158 1.36 -4.09 6.11
CA CYS A 158 2.05 -3.57 7.29
C CYS A 158 2.71 -4.69 8.13
N VAL A 159 2.07 -5.85 8.25
CA VAL A 159 2.59 -7.02 8.96
C VAL A 159 3.79 -7.58 8.22
N ASP A 160 3.68 -7.75 6.90
CA ASP A 160 4.76 -8.24 6.05
C ASP A 160 5.99 -7.30 6.06
N ALA A 161 5.76 -5.99 5.99
CA ALA A 161 6.83 -4.98 6.07
C ALA A 161 7.46 -4.92 7.47
N CYS A 162 6.68 -5.06 8.54
CA CYS A 162 7.23 -5.11 9.90
C CYS A 162 7.98 -6.41 10.19
N GLY A 163 7.57 -7.50 9.56
CA GLY A 163 8.14 -8.83 9.69
C GLY A 163 9.17 -9.16 8.62
N GLU A 164 9.04 -10.35 8.05
CA GLU A 164 10.11 -11.02 7.30
C GLU A 164 10.51 -10.33 6.01
N GLN A 165 9.62 -9.57 5.37
CA GLN A 165 9.89 -9.06 4.03
C GLN A 165 10.83 -7.85 4.08
N TRP A 166 10.70 -6.97 5.08
CA TRP A 166 11.52 -5.75 5.17
C TRP A 166 12.26 -5.62 6.51
N GLN A 167 11.56 -5.40 7.63
CA GLN A 167 12.17 -4.90 8.87
C GLN A 167 12.67 -5.99 9.85
N ASN A 168 12.07 -7.17 9.86
CA ASN A 168 12.34 -8.27 10.80
C ASN A 168 12.20 -7.89 12.29
N THR A 169 11.30 -6.96 12.62
CA THR A 169 11.01 -6.57 14.01
C THR A 169 9.78 -7.29 14.57
N PHE A 170 8.79 -7.61 13.72
CA PHE A 170 7.57 -8.34 14.13
C PHE A 170 6.75 -7.66 15.24
N ALA A 171 6.79 -6.32 15.34
CA ALA A 171 6.07 -5.56 16.36
C ALA A 171 4.55 -5.49 16.17
N ILE A 172 4.05 -5.82 14.97
CA ILE A 172 2.62 -5.88 14.69
C ILE A 172 2.28 -7.17 13.95
N SER A 173 1.10 -7.72 14.26
CA SER A 173 0.54 -8.91 13.63
C SER A 173 -0.98 -8.80 13.52
N MET A 174 -1.60 -9.80 12.92
CA MET A 174 -3.05 -9.97 12.96
C MET A 174 -3.46 -10.66 14.26
N ALA A 175 -4.39 -10.05 14.99
CA ALA A 175 -5.03 -10.60 16.17
C ALA A 175 -6.54 -10.78 15.92
N GLY A 176 -7.18 -11.67 16.68
CA GLY A 176 -8.62 -11.93 16.55
C GLY A 176 -9.00 -12.78 15.34
N ARG A 177 -10.30 -12.86 15.04
CA ARG A 177 -10.87 -13.61 13.91
C ARG A 177 -12.21 -13.03 13.48
N GLY A 178 -12.60 -13.25 12.23
CA GLY A 178 -13.88 -12.76 11.73
C GLY A 178 -13.96 -11.24 11.83
N PHE A 179 -15.05 -10.72 12.38
CA PHE A 179 -15.24 -9.28 12.60
C PHE A 179 -14.35 -8.70 13.70
N ASP A 180 -13.76 -9.53 14.56
CA ASP A 180 -12.82 -9.08 15.60
C ASP A 180 -11.37 -9.05 15.10
N ALA A 181 -11.12 -9.33 13.81
CA ALA A 181 -9.79 -9.37 13.25
C ALA A 181 -9.20 -7.96 13.13
N ARG A 182 -8.01 -7.73 13.71
CA ARG A 182 -7.35 -6.42 13.71
C ARG A 182 -5.83 -6.51 13.68
N ILE A 183 -5.19 -5.42 13.28
CA ILE A 183 -3.75 -5.26 13.47
C ILE A 183 -3.49 -4.91 14.93
N SER A 184 -2.57 -5.63 15.57
CA SER A 184 -2.24 -5.46 16.98
C SER A 184 -0.76 -5.71 17.24
N THR A 185 -0.25 -5.07 18.29
CA THR A 185 1.02 -5.41 18.95
C THR A 185 0.86 -6.63 19.85
N GLU A 186 1.95 -7.16 20.40
CA GLU A 186 1.88 -8.15 21.47
C GLU A 186 1.03 -7.62 22.64
N HIS A 187 0.09 -8.45 23.11
CA HIS A 187 -0.85 -8.11 24.19
C HIS A 187 -1.68 -6.83 23.98
N ASP A 188 -1.77 -6.30 22.75
CA ASP A 188 -2.42 -5.01 22.42
C ASP A 188 -1.83 -3.84 23.24
N ALA A 189 -0.54 -3.91 23.56
CA ALA A 189 0.19 -2.86 24.24
C ALA A 189 0.37 -1.62 23.34
N PRO A 190 0.52 -0.41 23.92
CA PRO A 190 0.96 0.76 23.17
C PRO A 190 2.28 0.49 22.43
N LEU A 191 2.54 1.18 21.31
CA LEU A 191 3.78 1.01 20.56
C LEU A 191 5.05 1.33 21.39
N THR A 192 4.92 2.19 22.40
CA THR A 192 5.99 2.51 23.38
C THR A 192 6.43 1.33 24.20
N ASP A 193 5.53 0.37 24.41
CA ASP A 193 5.74 -0.77 25.28
C ASP A 193 5.82 -2.08 24.47
N SER A 194 5.95 -1.98 23.14
CA SER A 194 6.09 -3.12 22.23
C SER A 194 7.49 -3.21 21.60
N ALA A 195 7.72 -4.25 20.81
CA ALA A 195 8.95 -4.41 20.04
C ALA A 195 9.17 -3.34 18.94
N CYS A 196 8.28 -2.35 18.78
CA CYS A 196 8.34 -1.38 17.70
C CYS A 196 9.61 -0.51 17.76
N VAL A 197 10.30 -0.43 16.62
CA VAL A 197 11.51 0.42 16.44
C VAL A 197 11.22 1.74 15.71
N TYR A 198 9.94 2.07 15.51
CA TYR A 198 9.48 3.32 14.87
C TYR A 198 10.08 3.60 13.48
N CYS A 199 10.34 2.56 12.68
CA CYS A 199 10.87 2.74 11.33
C CYS A 199 9.86 3.38 10.35
N GLY A 200 8.55 3.27 10.65
CA GLY A 200 7.47 3.79 9.80
C GLY A 200 7.29 3.05 8.47
N ASN A 201 7.97 1.92 8.25
CA ASN A 201 7.81 1.13 7.03
C ASN A 201 6.39 0.56 6.86
N CYS A 202 5.66 0.35 7.96
CA CYS A 202 4.26 -0.04 7.94
C CYS A 202 3.31 1.07 7.40
N ILE A 203 3.70 2.34 7.58
CA ILE A 203 2.98 3.52 7.06
C ILE A 203 3.21 3.63 5.56
N GLU A 204 4.47 3.51 5.12
CA GLU A 204 4.86 3.55 3.71
C GLU A 204 4.02 2.60 2.84
N VAL A 205 3.73 1.40 3.37
CA VAL A 205 3.01 0.37 2.62
C VAL A 205 1.49 0.41 2.85
N CYS A 206 0.99 1.23 3.76
CA CYS A 206 -0.44 1.26 4.08
C CYS A 206 -1.22 1.89 2.91
N PRO A 207 -2.13 1.15 2.24
CA PRO A 207 -2.81 1.67 1.06
C PRO A 207 -4.01 2.56 1.40
N THR A 208 -4.46 2.59 2.66
CA THR A 208 -5.71 3.23 3.05
C THR A 208 -5.54 4.44 3.96
N GLY A 209 -4.34 4.67 4.50
CA GLY A 209 -4.12 5.67 5.55
C GLY A 209 -4.47 5.19 6.95
N ALA A 210 -4.78 3.90 7.14
CA ALA A 210 -4.96 3.33 8.49
C ALA A 210 -3.71 3.42 9.38
N LEU A 211 -2.55 3.51 8.74
CA LEU A 211 -1.30 3.91 9.37
C LEU A 211 -0.80 5.11 8.58
N SER A 212 -0.64 6.26 9.23
CA SER A 212 -0.30 7.53 8.58
C SER A 212 0.68 8.33 9.43
N PHE A 213 1.42 9.24 8.81
CA PHE A 213 2.19 10.23 9.55
C PHE A 213 1.27 11.05 10.45
N LYS A 214 1.76 11.45 11.64
CA LYS A 214 1.03 12.32 12.56
C LYS A 214 0.71 13.66 11.91
N SER A 215 1.68 14.23 11.20
CA SER A 215 1.53 15.44 10.39
C SER A 215 0.44 15.31 9.33
N GLU A 216 0.44 14.21 8.56
CA GLU A 216 -0.60 13.96 7.55
C GLU A 216 -1.98 13.83 8.19
N PHE A 217 -2.10 13.07 9.28
CA PHE A 217 -3.35 12.91 10.01
C PHE A 217 -3.89 14.26 10.51
N ASP A 218 -3.06 15.03 11.21
CA ASP A 218 -3.46 16.32 11.79
C ASP A 218 -3.85 17.35 10.72
N MET A 219 -3.12 17.39 9.60
CA MET A 219 -3.45 18.28 8.48
C MET A 219 -4.75 17.88 7.77
N ARG A 220 -5.05 16.58 7.68
CA ARG A 220 -6.34 16.11 7.15
C ARG A 220 -7.50 16.50 8.06
N GLU A 221 -7.36 16.32 9.37
CA GLU A 221 -8.37 16.76 10.36
C GLU A 221 -8.58 18.28 10.34
N ALA A 222 -7.51 19.04 10.12
CA ALA A 222 -7.57 20.49 9.97
C ALA A 222 -8.10 20.97 8.60
N GLY A 223 -8.30 20.06 7.64
CA GLY A 223 -8.68 20.39 6.26
C GLY A 223 -7.60 21.13 5.47
N THR A 224 -6.34 21.06 5.90
CA THR A 224 -5.20 21.74 5.26
C THR A 224 -4.34 20.82 4.41
N TRP A 225 -4.53 19.50 4.49
CA TRP A 225 -3.81 18.55 3.65
C TRP A 225 -4.25 18.63 2.18
N ASP A 226 -3.30 18.91 1.30
CA ASP A 226 -3.53 19.02 -0.14
C ASP A 226 -2.36 18.38 -0.92
N GLU A 227 -2.59 17.17 -1.45
CA GLU A 227 -1.57 16.41 -2.19
C GLU A 227 -1.22 17.06 -3.53
N GLU A 228 -2.16 17.78 -4.17
CA GLU A 228 -1.93 18.42 -5.46
C GLU A 228 -1.00 19.63 -5.34
N ARG A 229 -0.99 20.26 -4.15
CA ARG A 229 -0.07 21.37 -3.83
C ARG A 229 1.30 20.90 -3.34
N GLN A 230 1.47 19.61 -3.08
CA GLN A 230 2.75 19.09 -2.59
C GLN A 230 3.77 18.99 -3.72
N THR A 231 5.00 19.38 -3.41
CA THR A 231 6.16 19.12 -4.27
C THR A 231 6.94 17.95 -3.71
N GLN A 232 7.43 17.08 -4.60
CA GLN A 232 8.24 15.93 -4.24
C GLN A 232 9.69 16.16 -4.70
N THR A 233 10.63 16.04 -3.77
CA THR A 233 12.06 16.14 -4.08
C THR A 233 12.81 14.94 -3.52
N THR A 234 13.52 14.24 -4.39
CA THR A 234 14.40 13.13 -3.97
C THR A 234 15.77 13.65 -3.58
N THR A 235 16.21 13.31 -2.37
CA THR A 235 17.53 13.65 -1.82
C THR A 235 18.18 12.43 -1.16
N VAL A 236 19.38 12.60 -0.61
CA VAL A 236 20.12 11.54 0.09
C VAL A 236 20.10 11.79 1.59
N CYS A 237 19.80 10.75 2.36
CA CYS A 237 19.84 10.76 3.81
C CYS A 237 21.28 10.90 4.32
N ALA A 238 21.54 11.92 5.14
CA ALA A 238 22.87 12.20 5.69
C ALA A 238 23.14 11.58 7.08
N TYR A 239 22.22 10.77 7.63
CA TYR A 239 22.33 10.28 9.01
C TYR A 239 23.38 9.19 9.23
N CYS A 240 23.74 8.43 8.19
CA CYS A 240 24.76 7.38 8.25
C CYS A 240 25.34 7.10 6.86
N GLY A 241 26.36 6.25 6.78
CA GLY A 241 27.04 5.91 5.52
C GLY A 241 26.25 5.07 4.53
N VAL A 242 25.01 4.67 4.82
CA VAL A 242 24.15 3.92 3.88
C VAL A 242 23.69 4.82 2.73
N GLY A 243 23.43 6.10 3.00
CA GLY A 243 23.01 7.06 1.98
C GLY A 243 21.67 6.73 1.33
N CYS A 244 20.66 6.34 2.12
CA CYS A 244 19.31 6.03 1.61
C CYS A 244 18.73 7.22 0.83
N ASN A 245 18.03 6.97 -0.27
CA ASN A 245 17.27 8.03 -0.95
C ASN A 245 15.98 8.33 -0.18
N LEU A 246 15.74 9.61 0.07
CA LEU A 246 14.53 10.15 0.70
C LEU A 246 13.73 10.89 -0.36
N THR A 247 12.42 10.68 -0.41
CA THR A 247 11.50 11.53 -1.17
C THR A 247 10.78 12.42 -0.16
N LEU A 248 11.17 13.70 -0.16
CA LEU A 248 10.56 14.72 0.69
C LEU A 248 9.26 15.19 0.04
N HIS A 249 8.16 15.14 0.78
CA HIS A 249 6.88 15.73 0.38
C HIS A 249 6.74 17.07 1.10
N VAL A 250 6.67 18.16 0.34
CA VAL A 250 6.68 19.52 0.88
C VAL A 250 5.40 20.23 0.50
N GLN A 251 4.70 20.75 1.51
CA GLN A 251 3.54 21.62 1.36
C GLN A 251 3.81 22.93 2.09
N ASP A 252 3.49 24.07 1.47
CA ASP A 252 3.60 25.39 2.13
C ASP A 252 4.98 25.67 2.76
N ASN A 253 6.04 25.21 2.07
CA ASN A 253 7.44 25.30 2.49
C ASN A 253 7.81 24.51 3.77
N GLU A 254 6.97 23.56 4.16
CA GLU A 254 7.23 22.62 5.25
C GLU A 254 7.26 21.17 4.74
N ILE A 255 8.18 20.37 5.26
CA ILE A 255 8.21 18.93 4.97
C ILE A 255 7.08 18.27 5.77
N VAL A 256 6.09 17.73 5.08
CA VAL A 256 4.90 17.14 5.71
C VAL A 256 5.01 15.63 5.87
N LYS A 257 5.77 14.95 5.00
CA LYS A 257 6.13 13.52 5.15
C LYS A 257 7.37 13.16 4.33
N VAL A 258 7.93 11.99 4.62
CA VAL A 258 9.08 11.44 3.88
C VAL A 258 8.84 9.99 3.48
N SER A 259 8.85 9.74 2.18
CA SER A 259 8.83 8.38 1.61
C SER A 259 10.22 8.01 1.06
N SER A 260 10.32 6.86 0.40
CA SER A 260 11.54 6.46 -0.32
C SER A 260 11.19 5.71 -1.60
N PRO A 261 11.94 5.89 -2.70
CA PRO A 261 11.68 5.17 -3.94
C PRO A 261 11.80 3.65 -3.76
N LEU A 262 10.77 2.90 -4.18
CA LEU A 262 10.73 1.44 -4.07
C LEU A 262 11.74 0.75 -5.00
N ASP A 263 12.13 1.41 -6.08
CA ASP A 263 13.14 0.97 -7.05
C ASP A 263 14.58 1.31 -6.62
N ASN A 264 14.77 1.90 -5.43
CA ASN A 264 16.09 2.21 -4.91
C ASN A 264 16.92 0.92 -4.69
N PRO A 265 18.13 0.80 -5.27
CA PRO A 265 18.90 -0.45 -5.25
C PRO A 265 19.52 -0.78 -3.88
N VAL A 266 19.54 0.16 -2.94
CA VAL A 266 20.12 -0.03 -1.61
C VAL A 266 19.05 -0.38 -0.58
N THR A 267 17.93 0.33 -0.64
CA THR A 267 16.90 0.28 0.42
C THR A 267 15.55 -0.26 -0.03
N HIS A 268 15.26 -0.26 -1.33
CA HIS A 268 13.98 -0.71 -1.87
C HIS A 268 12.76 -0.06 -1.18
N GLY A 269 12.87 1.24 -0.85
CA GLY A 269 11.84 2.01 -0.13
C GLY A 269 11.93 1.97 1.41
N ASN A 270 12.80 1.12 1.97
CA ASN A 270 12.96 0.99 3.42
C ASN A 270 13.77 2.13 4.02
N LEU A 271 13.24 2.74 5.08
CA LEU A 271 13.98 3.70 5.88
C LEU A 271 13.97 3.29 7.36
N CYS A 272 15.01 3.68 8.08
CA CYS A 272 14.99 3.66 9.53
C CYS A 272 14.25 4.90 10.06
N ILE A 273 13.99 4.93 11.36
CA ILE A 273 13.35 6.07 12.06
C ILE A 273 13.98 7.42 11.69
N LYS A 274 15.32 7.49 11.57
CA LYS A 274 16.03 8.74 11.26
C LYS A 274 15.75 9.24 9.84
N GLY A 275 15.77 8.34 8.86
CA GLY A 275 15.44 8.69 7.47
C GLY A 275 13.96 9.06 7.32
N ARG A 276 13.08 8.36 8.04
CA ARG A 276 11.62 8.52 7.93
C ARG A 276 11.11 9.77 8.64
N PHE A 277 11.62 10.06 9.83
CA PHE A 277 11.06 11.07 10.74
C PHE A 277 12.08 12.12 11.19
N GLY A 278 13.37 11.92 10.93
CA GLY A 278 14.42 12.81 11.42
C GLY A 278 14.40 14.21 10.82
N TYR A 279 13.63 14.47 9.77
CA TYR A 279 13.62 15.74 9.02
C TYR A 279 13.18 16.97 9.83
N GLN A 280 12.59 16.81 11.02
CA GLN A 280 12.06 17.92 11.84
C GLN A 280 13.10 19.01 12.18
N HIS A 281 14.40 18.70 12.17
CA HIS A 281 15.46 19.68 12.40
C HIS A 281 15.63 20.70 11.26
N VAL A 282 15.08 20.45 10.08
CA VAL A 282 15.23 21.33 8.90
C VAL A 282 14.35 22.60 9.01
N GLY A 283 13.30 22.58 9.85
CA GLY A 283 12.39 23.72 10.08
C GLY A 283 12.30 24.22 11.52
N GLY A 284 12.81 23.47 12.51
CA GLY A 284 12.85 23.93 13.89
C GLY A 284 13.81 25.11 14.06
N GLY A 285 13.37 26.17 14.76
CA GLY A 285 14.03 27.48 14.94
C GLY A 285 15.43 27.51 15.60
N ASN A 286 16.21 26.43 15.49
CA ASN A 286 17.65 26.38 15.73
C ASN A 286 18.42 26.36 14.39
N ALA A 287 17.97 27.12 13.39
CA ALA A 287 18.86 27.56 12.33
C ALA A 287 19.94 28.43 13.00
N VAL A 288 21.10 27.82 13.26
CA VAL A 288 22.25 28.51 13.83
C VAL A 288 22.61 29.63 12.86
N GLY A 289 22.32 30.87 13.25
CA GLY A 289 22.96 32.03 12.65
C GLY A 289 24.47 31.88 12.82
N GLY A 290 25.17 31.77 11.69
CA GLY A 290 26.62 31.63 11.59
C GLY A 290 27.05 31.53 10.14
#